data_AF-A0A6H5KPL6-F1
#
_entry.id   AF-A0A6H5KPL6-F1
#
_cell.length_a   1.000
_cell.length_b   1.000
_cell.length_c   1.000
_cell.angle_alpha   90.00
_cell.angle_beta   90.00
_cell.angle_gamma   90.00
#
_symmetry.space_group_name_H-M   'P 1'
#
loop_
_entity.id
_entity.type
_entity.pdbx_description
1 polymer ?
#
loop_
_entity_poly.entity_id
_entity_poly.type
_entity_poly.pdbx_seq_one_letter_code
_entity_poly.pdbx_strand_id
1 'polypeptide(L)'
;MTCRKACNECPLVKPNGGISTDLTWEFFQANFERIKGMLAKASPSLMDAVILYCCGGFTEEDRMEEVKAFFEANPVPNSARKLSQMLESMAINVRFFKTIAASPLATEAFWEGLEV
;
A
#
# COMPACT_ATOMS: atom_id res chain seq x y z
N MET A 1 1.11 9.23 27.74
CA MET A 1 2.38 9.32 26.99
C MET A 1 3.17 8.00 27.07
N THR A 2 2.64 6.88 26.57
CA THR A 2 3.33 5.57 26.66
C THR A 2 3.20 4.66 25.44
N CYS A 3 2.47 5.07 24.38
CA CYS A 3 2.34 4.25 23.17
C CYS A 3 3.48 4.48 22.16
N ARG A 4 4.13 5.65 22.18
CA ARG A 4 5.11 6.03 21.13
C ARG A 4 6.47 5.33 21.27
N LYS A 5 6.86 4.91 22.48
CA LYS A 5 8.17 4.26 22.71
C LYS A 5 8.19 2.80 22.24
N ALA A 6 7.08 2.06 22.40
CA ALA A 6 7.00 0.65 22.00
C ALA A 6 7.09 0.44 20.48
N CYS A 7 6.68 1.42 19.67
CA CYS A 7 6.81 1.33 18.21
C CYS A 7 8.26 1.50 17.71
N ASN A 8 9.16 2.13 18.45
CA ASN A 8 10.52 2.40 17.96
C ASN A 8 11.54 1.30 18.29
N GLU A 9 11.17 0.33 19.13
CA GLU A 9 12.07 -0.73 19.61
C GLU A 9 11.80 -2.11 18.96
N CYS A 10 10.78 -2.20 18.10
CA CYS A 10 10.47 -3.47 17.43
C CYS A 10 11.40 -3.64 16.21
N PRO A 11 12.17 -4.74 16.10
CA PRO A 11 13.16 -4.97 15.04
C PRO A 11 12.57 -5.08 13.63
N LEU A 12 11.24 -4.98 13.48
CA LEU A 12 10.51 -5.00 12.22
C LEU A 12 10.02 -3.61 11.79
N VAL A 13 10.43 -2.53 12.45
CA VAL A 13 9.95 -1.16 12.17
C VAL A 13 10.89 -0.45 11.20
N LYS A 14 10.40 -0.19 9.97
CA LYS A 14 11.00 0.80 9.07
C LYS A 14 10.25 2.14 9.14
N PRO A 15 10.92 3.27 8.86
CA PRO A 15 10.39 4.60 9.21
C PRO A 15 9.34 5.13 8.23
N ASN A 16 9.21 4.57 7.03
CA ASN A 16 8.40 5.13 5.94
C ASN A 16 7.49 4.04 5.35
N GLY A 17 6.16 4.23 5.43
CA GLY A 17 5.14 3.26 4.99
C GLY A 17 4.90 2.17 6.05
N GLY A 18 3.71 2.18 6.67
CA GLY A 18 3.44 1.44 7.91
C GLY A 18 3.76 -0.06 7.81
N ILE A 19 4.43 -0.59 8.84
CA ILE A 19 4.82 -2.00 9.06
C ILE A 19 3.75 -3.00 8.58
N SER A 20 2.48 -2.65 8.77
CA SER A 20 1.34 -3.44 8.34
C SER A 20 1.28 -3.68 6.84
N THR A 21 1.58 -2.68 6.01
CA THR A 21 1.43 -2.73 4.56
C THR A 21 2.50 -3.61 3.93
N ASP A 22 3.76 -3.44 4.35
CA ASP A 22 4.86 -4.32 3.95
C ASP A 22 4.58 -5.77 4.37
N LEU A 23 4.15 -5.99 5.62
CA LEU A 23 3.80 -7.33 6.11
C LEU A 23 2.66 -7.97 5.31
N THR A 24 1.62 -7.20 4.98
CA THR A 24 0.50 -7.70 4.18
C THR A 24 0.91 -8.04 2.76
N TRP A 25 1.82 -7.26 2.17
CA TRP A 25 2.34 -7.52 0.82
C TRP A 25 3.21 -8.77 0.78
N GLU A 26 4.14 -8.91 1.73
CA GLU A 26 4.97 -10.11 1.88
C GLU A 26 4.12 -11.36 2.10
N PHE A 27 3.12 -11.28 2.98
CA PHE A 27 2.18 -12.38 3.21
C PHE A 27 1.41 -12.73 1.93
N PHE A 28 0.94 -11.73 1.20
CA PHE A 28 0.20 -11.91 -0.04
C PHE A 28 1.06 -12.60 -1.10
N GLN A 29 2.29 -12.14 -1.34
CA GLN A 29 3.22 -12.75 -2.30
C GLN A 29 3.52 -14.21 -1.91
N ALA A 30 3.86 -14.47 -0.65
CA ALA A 30 4.20 -15.81 -0.17
C ALA A 30 3.04 -16.81 -0.25
N ASN A 31 1.79 -16.33 -0.22
CA ASN A 31 0.58 -17.15 -0.21
C ASN A 31 -0.27 -17.01 -1.46
N PHE A 32 0.21 -16.34 -2.51
CA PHE A 32 -0.61 -15.90 -3.64
C PHE A 32 -1.39 -17.04 -4.28
N GLU A 33 -0.72 -18.16 -4.61
CA GLU A 33 -1.37 -19.31 -5.24
C GLU A 33 -2.40 -19.98 -4.32
N ARG A 34 -2.13 -20.02 -3.01
CA ARG A 34 -3.08 -20.54 -2.02
C ARG A 34 -4.32 -19.68 -1.95
N ILE A 35 -4.15 -18.36 -1.88
CA ILE A 35 -5.24 -17.38 -1.85
C ILE A 35 -6.05 -17.47 -3.15
N LYS A 36 -5.38 -17.48 -4.30
CA LYS A 36 -6.00 -17.61 -5.62
C LYS A 36 -6.81 -18.91 -5.73
N GLY A 37 -6.27 -20.03 -5.25
CA GLY A 37 -6.98 -21.31 -5.21
C GLY A 37 -8.22 -21.29 -4.30
N MET A 38 -8.11 -20.69 -3.11
CA MET A 38 -9.24 -20.53 -2.18
C MET A 38 -10.36 -19.67 -2.77
N LEU A 39 -10.00 -18.61 -3.50
CA LEU A 39 -10.95 -17.64 -4.04
C LEU A 39 -11.43 -17.98 -5.45
N ALA A 40 -10.84 -18.97 -6.13
CA ALA A 40 -11.19 -19.35 -7.51
C ALA A 40 -12.67 -19.72 -7.69
N LYS A 41 -13.30 -20.30 -6.66
CA LYS A 41 -14.72 -20.69 -6.65
C LYS A 41 -15.60 -19.70 -5.87
N ALA A 42 -15.01 -18.67 -5.29
CA ALA A 42 -15.71 -17.67 -4.51
C ALA A 42 -16.20 -16.51 -5.39
N SER A 43 -16.89 -15.53 -4.79
CA SER A 43 -17.25 -14.30 -5.50
C SER A 43 -15.99 -13.58 -6.00
N PRO A 44 -15.92 -13.16 -7.28
CA PRO A 44 -14.79 -12.39 -7.81
C PRO A 44 -14.46 -11.12 -7.01
N SER A 45 -15.47 -10.51 -6.37
CA SER A 45 -15.31 -9.33 -5.52
C SER A 45 -14.39 -9.57 -4.30
N LEU A 46 -14.24 -10.82 -3.85
CA LEU A 46 -13.34 -11.16 -2.75
C LEU A 46 -11.87 -11.07 -3.18
N MET A 47 -11.54 -11.53 -4.38
CA MET A 47 -10.18 -11.40 -4.91
C MET A 47 -9.83 -9.92 -5.11
N ASP A 48 -10.77 -9.14 -5.65
CA ASP A 48 -10.62 -7.68 -5.80
C ASP A 48 -10.36 -6.99 -4.45
N ALA A 49 -11.07 -7.40 -3.39
CA ALA A 49 -10.87 -6.85 -2.05
C ALA A 49 -9.49 -7.22 -1.49
N VAL A 50 -9.07 -8.49 -1.61
CA VAL A 50 -7.74 -8.92 -1.15
C VAL A 50 -6.64 -8.15 -1.86
N ILE A 51 -6.73 -8.00 -3.18
CA ILE A 51 -5.79 -7.21 -3.98
C ILE A 51 -5.72 -5.78 -3.45
N LEU A 52 -6.87 -5.12 -3.27
CA LEU A 52 -6.92 -3.73 -2.83
C LEU A 52 -6.30 -3.52 -1.44
N TYR A 53 -6.62 -4.38 -0.47
CA TYR A 53 -6.15 -4.21 0.91
C TYR A 53 -4.70 -4.65 1.13
N CYS A 54 -4.21 -5.63 0.37
CA CYS A 54 -2.82 -6.09 0.49
C CYS A 54 -1.83 -5.29 -0.37
N CYS A 55 -2.29 -4.68 -1.47
CA CYS A 55 -1.39 -4.09 -2.48
C CYS A 55 -1.61 -2.59 -2.71
N GLY A 56 -2.78 -2.04 -2.37
CA GLY A 56 -3.16 -0.67 -2.75
C GLY A 56 -2.65 0.45 -1.83
N GLY A 57 -2.02 0.12 -0.70
CA GLY A 57 -1.66 1.09 0.35
C GLY A 57 -0.36 1.86 0.12
N PHE A 58 0.40 1.57 -0.94
CA PHE A 58 1.71 2.18 -1.16
C PHE A 58 1.61 3.59 -1.78
N THR A 59 2.52 4.46 -1.35
CA THR A 59 2.68 5.84 -1.85
C THR A 59 4.06 6.09 -2.45
N GLU A 60 4.85 5.03 -2.65
CA GLU A 60 6.17 5.08 -3.27
C GLU A 60 6.14 4.51 -4.69
N GLU A 61 6.90 5.12 -5.59
CA GLU A 61 6.92 4.78 -7.01
C GLU A 61 7.52 3.38 -7.26
N ASP A 62 8.63 3.05 -6.59
CA ASP A 62 9.30 1.76 -6.70
C ASP A 62 8.38 0.60 -6.29
N ARG A 63 7.57 0.80 -5.24
CA ARG A 63 6.58 -0.19 -4.78
C ARG A 63 5.43 -0.37 -5.76
N MET A 64 5.00 0.70 -6.43
CA MET A 64 3.97 0.60 -7.47
C MET A 64 4.47 -0.23 -8.66
N GLU A 65 5.71 -0.01 -9.11
CA GLU A 65 6.31 -0.80 -10.19
C GLU A 65 6.54 -2.26 -9.77
N GLU A 66 6.92 -2.53 -8.52
CA GLU A 66 7.01 -3.88 -7.97
C GLU A 66 5.66 -4.61 -8.03
N VAL A 67 4.58 -3.97 -7.56
CA VAL A 67 3.23 -4.54 -7.59
C VAL A 67 2.77 -4.80 -9.02
N LYS A 68 3.04 -3.87 -9.95
CA LYS A 68 2.73 -4.03 -11.37
C LYS A 68 3.47 -5.23 -11.97
N ALA A 69 4.78 -5.33 -11.77
CA ALA A 69 5.59 -6.44 -12.26
C ALA A 69 5.11 -7.79 -11.69
N PHE A 70 4.71 -7.82 -10.42
CA PHE A 70 4.16 -9.02 -9.80
C PHE A 70 2.90 -9.52 -10.52
N PHE A 71 1.95 -8.63 -10.84
CA PHE A 71 0.70 -9.01 -11.51
C PHE A 71 0.85 -9.25 -13.02
N GLU A 72 1.89 -8.70 -13.66
CA GLU A 72 2.29 -9.07 -15.01
C GLU A 72 2.80 -10.53 -15.05
N ALA A 73 3.62 -10.92 -14.07
CA ALA A 73 4.09 -12.30 -13.92
C ALA A 73 2.98 -13.26 -13.43
N ASN A 74 2.02 -12.76 -12.66
CA ASN A 74 0.96 -13.55 -12.02
C ASN A 74 -0.44 -13.02 -12.38
N PRO A 75 -0.91 -13.26 -13.62
CA PRO A 75 -2.16 -12.66 -14.09
C PRO A 75 -3.38 -13.16 -13.30
N VAL A 76 -4.29 -12.23 -13.03
CA VAL A 76 -5.62 -12.47 -12.41
C VAL A 76 -6.70 -11.89 -13.34
N PRO A 77 -7.10 -12.61 -14.41
CA PRO A 77 -7.96 -12.06 -15.47
C PRO A 77 -9.29 -11.49 -14.97
N ASN A 78 -9.91 -12.15 -13.99
CA ASN A 78 -11.18 -11.72 -13.41
C ASN A 78 -11.10 -10.40 -12.63
N SER A 79 -9.89 -10.00 -12.22
CA SER A 79 -9.61 -8.78 -11.45
C SER A 79 -8.82 -7.74 -12.27
N ALA A 80 -8.63 -7.94 -13.58
CA ALA A 80 -7.82 -7.06 -14.43
C ALA A 80 -8.26 -5.58 -14.35
N ARG A 81 -9.58 -5.34 -14.37
CA ARG A 81 -10.13 -3.98 -14.20
C ARG A 81 -9.79 -3.38 -12.85
N LYS A 82 -9.93 -4.15 -11.76
CA LYS A 82 -9.60 -3.68 -10.41
C LYS A 82 -8.11 -3.39 -10.27
N LEU A 83 -7.25 -4.21 -10.87
CA LEU A 83 -5.80 -4.00 -10.89
C LEU A 83 -5.43 -2.68 -11.58
N SER A 84 -6.01 -2.38 -12.76
CA SER A 84 -5.79 -1.08 -13.43
C SER A 84 -6.19 0.09 -12.54
N GLN A 85 -7.40 0.03 -11.97
CA GLN A 85 -7.92 1.08 -11.08
C GLN A 85 -7.05 1.26 -9.82
N MET A 86 -6.53 0.17 -9.26
CA MET A 86 -5.65 0.22 -8.10
C MET A 86 -4.32 0.88 -8.45
N LEU A 87 -3.67 0.47 -9.56
CA LEU A 87 -2.41 1.08 -10.01
C LEU A 87 -2.58 2.56 -10.33
N GLU A 88 -3.69 2.95 -10.95
CA GLU A 88 -4.04 4.36 -11.18
C GLU A 88 -4.17 5.12 -9.85
N SER A 89 -4.87 4.54 -8.87
CA SER A 89 -5.01 5.12 -7.54
C SER A 89 -3.67 5.27 -6.82
N MET A 90 -2.78 4.27 -6.91
CA MET A 90 -1.43 4.32 -6.36
C MET A 90 -0.63 5.47 -7.01
N ALA A 91 -0.69 5.60 -8.34
CA ALA A 91 -0.01 6.67 -9.06
C ALA A 91 -0.53 8.07 -8.64
N ILE A 92 -1.83 8.21 -8.41
CA ILE A 92 -2.42 9.46 -7.87
C ILE A 92 -1.89 9.74 -6.46
N ASN A 93 -1.86 8.73 -5.59
CA ASN A 93 -1.38 8.87 -4.21
C ASN A 93 0.11 9.22 -4.15
N VAL A 94 0.95 8.60 -4.99
CA VAL A 94 2.38 8.93 -5.14
C VAL A 94 2.55 10.40 -5.50
N ARG A 95 1.82 10.87 -6.53
CA ARG A 95 1.88 12.28 -6.94
C ARG A 95 1.41 13.22 -5.84
N PHE A 96 0.30 12.88 -5.17
CA PHE A 96 -0.23 13.67 -4.07
C PHE A 96 0.77 13.76 -2.92
N PHE A 97 1.36 12.63 -2.52
CA PHE A 97 2.38 12.59 -1.48
C PHE A 97 3.59 13.46 -1.84
N LYS A 98 4.11 13.36 -3.07
CA LYS A 98 5.21 14.22 -3.55
C LYS A 98 4.85 15.72 -3.48
N THR A 99 3.63 16.09 -3.87
CA THR A 99 3.15 17.48 -3.81
C THR A 99 3.08 17.99 -2.37
N ILE A 100 2.51 17.19 -1.45
CA ILE A 100 2.39 17.58 -0.04
C ILE A 100 3.77 17.64 0.62
N ALA A 101 4.65 16.67 0.36
CA ALA A 101 6.01 16.64 0.88
C ALA A 101 6.85 17.84 0.42
N ALA A 102 6.62 18.35 -0.79
CA ALA A 102 7.27 19.55 -1.31
C ALA A 102 6.65 20.86 -0.80
N SER A 103 5.46 20.80 -0.21
CA SER A 103 4.74 21.98 0.28
C SER A 103 5.19 22.39 1.69
N PRO A 104 4.99 23.66 2.10
CA PRO A 104 5.24 24.09 3.48
C PRO A 104 4.45 23.30 4.51
N LEU A 105 3.32 22.68 4.13
CA LEU A 105 2.47 21.85 4.99
C LEU A 105 3.21 20.66 5.61
N ALA A 106 4.29 20.20 4.97
CA ALA A 106 5.12 19.11 5.50
C ALA A 106 6.03 19.55 6.66
N THR A 107 6.19 20.86 6.88
CA THR A 107 7.07 21.41 7.92
C THR A 107 6.29 21.74 9.18
N GLU A 108 6.88 21.46 10.36
CA GLU A 108 6.27 21.81 11.65
C GLU A 108 6.08 23.33 11.77
N ALA A 109 7.02 24.12 11.25
CA ALA A 109 6.98 25.58 11.26
C ALA A 109 5.72 26.18 10.62
N PHE A 110 5.18 25.54 9.57
CA PHE A 110 3.92 25.99 8.96
C PHE A 110 2.75 25.93 9.95
N TRP A 111 2.69 24.86 10.76
CA TRP A 111 1.60 24.63 11.70
C TRP A 111 1.76 25.43 12.99
N GLU A 112 2.99 25.68 13.43
CA GLU A 112 3.28 26.53 14.60
C GLU A 112 2.93 28.01 14.34
N GLY A 113 2.98 28.46 13.09
CA GLY A 113 2.57 29.81 12.69
C GLY A 113 1.05 30.01 12.53
N LEU A 114 0.25 28.95 12.67
CA LEU A 114 -1.20 29.04 12.67
C LEU A 114 -1.68 29.37 14.11
N GLU A 115 -1.80 30.65 14.43
CA GLU A 115 -2.55 31.08 15.62
C GLU A 115 -4.04 30.79 15.38
N VAL A 116 -4.55 29.73 16.01
CA VAL A 116 -5.97 29.37 16.06
C VAL A 116 -6.49 29.58 17.47
#